data_AF-A0A813JLZ0-F1
#
_entry.id   AF-A0A813JLZ0-F1
#
_cell.length_a   1.000
_cell.length_b   1.000
_cell.length_c   1.000
_cell.angle_alpha   90.00
_cell.angle_beta   90.00
_cell.angle_gamma   90.00
#
_symmetry.space_group_name_H-M   'P 1'
#
loop_
_entity.id
_entity.type
_entity.pdbx_description
1 polymer ?
#
loop_
_entity_poly.entity_id
_entity_poly.type
_entity_poly.pdbx_seq_one_letter_code
_entity_poly.pdbx_strand_id
1 'polypeptide(L)'
;MAVIVSKRFVVEAPHMNQPWVPEVKEIEDMVFVKVHKWDRQFIKFVSSKALNVASQNPANVAFVDELMKLRNCACDVALIAAMGSPEDEEAPKKKQRIRKANKGDGILLPAWVTIECSDLIGASEGNRGMKVLVEGIRTSAIWVELLPMNLDYIRRAILTSGARGRHWKPKGQAADDQESSEILPEA
;
A
#
# COMPACT_ATOMS: atom_id res chain seq x y z
N MET A 1 -14.83 38.01 13.48
CA MET A 1 -14.45 36.58 13.66
C MET A 1 -15.48 35.74 12.94
N ALA A 2 -15.08 34.96 11.93
CA ALA A 2 -16.01 34.08 11.22
C ALA A 2 -16.06 32.72 11.93
N VAL A 3 -17.26 32.23 12.21
CA VAL A 3 -17.47 30.86 12.70
C VAL A 3 -17.48 29.93 11.49
N ILE A 4 -16.65 28.88 11.51
CA ILE A 4 -16.58 27.89 10.43
C ILE A 4 -17.17 26.58 10.95
N VAL A 5 -18.22 26.10 10.29
CA VAL A 5 -18.84 24.79 10.53
C VAL A 5 -18.33 23.82 9.46
N SER A 6 -17.88 22.63 9.86
CA SER A 6 -17.37 21.61 8.93
C SER A 6 -17.83 20.20 9.32
N LYS A 7 -18.17 19.38 8.32
CA LYS A 7 -18.44 17.94 8.47
C LYS A 7 -17.12 17.20 8.62
N ARG A 8 -17.04 16.25 9.56
CA ARG A 8 -15.86 15.40 9.77
C ARG A 8 -16.28 13.95 9.91
N PHE A 9 -15.44 13.06 9.42
CA PHE A 9 -15.57 11.63 9.66
C PHE A 9 -14.81 11.28 10.94
N VAL A 10 -15.41 10.39 11.73
CA VAL A 10 -14.89 9.96 13.02
C VAL A 10 -14.77 8.44 12.97
N VAL A 11 -13.58 7.93 13.24
CA VAL A 11 -13.31 6.50 13.32
C VAL A 11 -13.18 6.11 14.78
N GLU A 12 -14.11 5.28 15.23
CA GLU A 12 -14.14 4.73 16.58
C GLU A 12 -13.74 3.25 16.55
N ALA A 13 -13.03 2.83 17.59
CA ALA A 13 -12.72 1.42 17.80
C ALA A 13 -12.77 1.11 19.30
N PRO A 14 -13.19 -0.11 19.70
CA PRO A 14 -13.38 -0.45 21.12
C PRO A 14 -12.13 -0.26 21.99
N HIS A 15 -10.93 -0.38 21.41
CA HIS A 15 -9.66 -0.24 22.11
C HIS A 15 -9.13 1.21 22.18
N MET A 16 -9.86 2.18 21.62
CA MET A 16 -9.44 3.59 21.60
C MET A 16 -10.17 4.42 22.64
N ASN A 17 -9.41 5.07 23.54
CA ASN A 17 -9.97 6.06 24.47
C ASN A 17 -10.33 7.41 23.81
N GLN A 18 -9.85 7.65 22.59
CA GLN A 18 -10.12 8.87 21.84
C GLN A 18 -10.30 8.49 20.36
N PRO A 19 -11.36 8.95 19.68
CA PRO A 19 -11.57 8.63 18.27
C PRO A 19 -10.47 9.22 17.38
N TRP A 20 -10.24 8.57 16.25
CA TRP A 20 -9.40 9.10 15.18
C TRP A 20 -10.26 9.93 14.23
N VAL A 21 -9.81 11.14 13.91
CA VAL A 21 -10.50 12.04 12.97
C VAL A 21 -9.58 12.23 11.76
N PRO A 22 -9.66 11.35 10.75
CA PRO A 22 -8.76 11.38 9.61
C PRO A 22 -8.97 12.62 8.73
N GLU A 23 -7.92 13.00 8.01
CA GLU A 23 -8.06 13.86 6.83
C GLU A 23 -8.82 13.07 5.75
N VAL A 24 -9.88 13.65 5.20
CA VAL A 24 -10.75 13.01 4.21
C VAL A 24 -10.78 13.75 2.89
N LYS A 25 -10.99 13.00 1.82
CA LYS A 25 -11.31 13.51 0.47
C LYS A 25 -12.49 12.75 -0.09
N GLU A 26 -13.42 13.48 -0.68
CA GLU A 26 -14.55 12.92 -1.43
C GLU A 26 -14.24 13.05 -2.92
N ILE A 27 -14.21 11.92 -3.63
CA ILE A 27 -13.91 11.83 -5.07
C ILE A 27 -14.84 10.78 -5.66
N GLU A 28 -15.61 11.15 -6.70
CA GLU A 28 -16.54 10.23 -7.39
C GLU A 28 -17.47 9.48 -6.41
N ASP A 29 -18.11 10.21 -5.49
CA ASP A 29 -19.01 9.68 -4.45
C ASP A 29 -18.36 8.68 -3.46
N MET A 30 -17.04 8.52 -3.51
CA MET A 30 -16.27 7.72 -2.57
C MET A 30 -15.51 8.60 -1.59
N VAL A 31 -15.46 8.18 -0.33
CA VAL A 31 -14.68 8.85 0.72
C VAL A 31 -13.35 8.15 0.86
N PHE A 32 -12.26 8.89 0.86
CA PHE A 32 -10.90 8.39 1.08
C PHE A 32 -10.31 9.03 2.33
N VAL A 33 -9.62 8.24 3.14
CA VAL A 33 -8.86 8.70 4.30
C VAL A 33 -7.37 8.69 4.03
N LYS A 34 -6.68 9.72 4.51
CA LYS A 34 -5.24 9.77 4.46
C LYS A 34 -4.63 8.89 5.54
N VAL A 35 -3.75 8.01 5.12
CA VAL A 35 -2.96 7.14 5.98
C VAL A 35 -1.48 7.45 5.76
N HIS A 36 -0.76 7.72 6.85
CA HIS A 36 0.69 7.85 6.82
C HIS A 36 1.30 7.44 8.15
N LYS A 37 2.55 6.95 8.11
CA LYS A 37 3.24 6.38 9.27
C LYS A 37 3.58 7.37 10.40
N TRP A 38 3.36 8.66 10.15
CA TRP A 38 3.65 9.74 11.11
C TRP A 38 2.38 10.31 11.77
N ASP A 39 1.19 9.83 11.40
CA ASP A 39 -0.05 10.22 12.05
C ASP A 39 -0.18 9.46 13.38
N ARG A 40 -0.01 10.17 14.50
CA ARG A 40 -0.10 9.61 15.85
C ARG A 40 -1.47 9.00 16.13
N GLN A 41 -2.55 9.59 15.62
CA GLN A 41 -3.91 9.10 15.85
C GLN A 41 -4.16 7.83 15.04
N PHE A 42 -3.73 7.82 13.77
CA PHE A 42 -3.75 6.60 12.95
C PHE A 42 -2.95 5.47 13.60
N ILE A 43 -1.72 5.73 14.07
CA ILE A 43 -0.90 4.69 14.72
C ILE A 43 -1.57 4.18 15.99
N LYS A 44 -2.16 5.05 16.80
CA LYS A 44 -2.93 4.65 17.99
C LYS A 44 -4.13 3.78 17.60
N PHE A 45 -4.81 4.11 16.52
CA PHE A 45 -5.93 3.32 15.97
C PHE A 45 -5.47 1.91 15.55
N VAL A 46 -4.42 1.79 14.75
CA VAL A 46 -4.01 0.48 14.19
C VAL A 46 -3.18 -0.39 15.12
N SER A 47 -2.34 0.21 15.98
CA SER A 47 -1.40 -0.56 16.81
C SER A 47 -1.87 -0.72 18.26
N SER A 48 -2.90 0.03 18.67
CA SER A 48 -3.30 0.19 20.09
C SER A 48 -2.18 0.73 21.00
N LYS A 49 -1.02 1.12 20.43
CA LYS A 49 0.14 1.68 21.12
C LYS A 49 0.34 3.11 20.66
N ALA A 50 0.78 3.98 21.57
CA ALA A 50 1.16 5.33 21.19
C ALA A 50 2.44 5.29 20.33
N LEU A 51 2.53 6.17 19.32
CA LEU A 51 3.73 6.36 18.52
C LEU A 51 4.86 6.86 19.42
N ASN A 52 5.91 6.04 19.62
CA ASN A 52 7.11 6.49 20.30
C ASN A 52 8.06 7.15 19.29
N VAL A 53 7.96 8.47 19.16
CA VAL A 53 8.79 9.28 18.25
C VAL A 53 10.28 9.27 18.64
N ALA A 54 10.60 8.97 19.91
CA ALA A 54 11.98 8.84 20.38
C ALA A 54 12.64 7.51 19.96
N SER A 55 11.86 6.51 19.54
CA SER A 55 12.41 5.28 18.98
C SER A 55 12.66 5.45 17.48
N GLN A 56 13.85 5.08 17.01
CA GLN A 56 14.19 5.11 15.57
C GLN A 56 13.29 4.22 14.69
N ASN A 57 12.47 3.35 15.30
CA ASN A 57 11.42 2.56 14.63
C ASN A 57 10.04 2.98 15.16
N PRO A 58 9.50 4.11 14.68
CA PRO A 58 8.17 4.60 15.06
C PRO A 58 7.10 3.65 14.50
N ALA A 59 6.76 2.62 15.28
CA ALA A 59 5.84 1.53 14.96
C ALA A 59 6.21 0.70 13.71
N ASN A 60 5.92 -0.61 13.74
CA ASN A 60 6.10 -1.53 12.62
C ASN A 60 5.06 -1.24 11.52
N VAL A 61 5.12 -0.08 10.88
CA VAL A 61 4.21 0.34 9.80
C VAL A 61 4.73 -0.05 8.43
N ALA A 62 5.54 -1.12 8.36
CA ALA A 62 6.08 -1.66 7.10
C ALA A 62 4.96 -1.98 6.10
N PHE A 63 3.79 -2.35 6.60
CA PHE A 63 2.60 -2.56 5.79
C PHE A 63 2.11 -1.29 5.08
N VAL A 64 2.22 -0.11 5.70
CA VAL A 64 1.88 1.15 5.01
C VAL A 64 2.89 1.45 3.90
N ASP A 65 4.16 1.12 4.10
CA ASP A 65 5.16 1.20 3.02
C ASP A 65 4.84 0.20 1.89
N GLU A 66 4.28 -0.97 2.19
CA GLU A 66 3.78 -1.94 1.21
C GLU A 66 2.59 -1.41 0.42
N LEU A 67 1.58 -0.83 1.08
CA LEU A 67 0.43 -0.20 0.40
C LEU A 67 0.89 0.90 -0.57
N MET A 68 1.86 1.72 -0.16
CA MET A 68 2.44 2.74 -1.04
C MET A 68 3.17 2.14 -2.25
N LYS A 69 3.85 0.99 -2.08
CA LYS A 69 4.47 0.27 -3.20
C LYS A 69 3.41 -0.27 -4.16
N LEU A 70 2.37 -0.91 -3.63
CA LEU A 70 1.25 -1.44 -4.42
C LEU A 70 0.58 -0.33 -5.24
N ARG A 71 0.26 0.81 -4.61
CA ARG A 71 -0.28 1.98 -5.33
C ARG A 71 0.64 2.42 -6.46
N ASN A 72 1.94 2.57 -6.17
CA ASN A 72 2.89 3.03 -7.19
C ASN A 72 2.97 2.03 -8.36
N CYS A 73 2.92 0.72 -8.10
CA CYS A 73 2.86 -0.30 -9.16
C CYS A 73 1.57 -0.18 -9.98
N ALA A 74 0.41 -0.04 -9.33
CA ALA A 74 -0.86 0.13 -10.02
C ALA A 74 -0.89 1.42 -10.88
N CYS A 75 -0.30 2.51 -10.39
CA CYS A 75 -0.15 3.75 -11.16
C CYS A 75 0.82 3.57 -12.34
N ASP A 76 1.94 2.86 -12.15
CA ASP A 76 2.89 2.56 -13.23
C ASP A 76 2.18 1.76 -14.34
N VAL A 77 1.35 0.76 -14.00
CA VAL A 77 0.54 -0.02 -14.95
C VAL A 77 -0.51 0.84 -15.67
N ALA A 78 -1.26 1.65 -14.94
CA ALA A 78 -2.26 2.54 -15.52
C ALA A 78 -1.63 3.57 -16.48
N LEU A 79 -0.43 4.06 -16.14
CA LEU A 79 0.31 4.97 -17.01
C LEU A 79 0.78 4.29 -18.30
N ILE A 80 1.23 3.04 -18.23
CA ILE A 80 1.60 2.25 -19.41
C ILE A 80 0.40 2.09 -20.34
N ALA A 81 -0.75 1.73 -19.78
CA ALA A 81 -1.99 1.60 -20.55
C ALA A 81 -2.39 2.93 -21.22
N ALA A 82 -2.30 4.05 -20.49
CA ALA A 82 -2.64 5.37 -21.01
C ALA A 82 -1.68 5.88 -22.09
N MET A 83 -0.39 5.49 -22.04
CA MET A 83 0.61 5.86 -23.06
C MET A 83 0.51 5.00 -24.34
N GLY A 84 -0.35 3.99 -24.36
CA GLY A 84 -0.52 3.07 -25.48
C GLY A 84 0.45 1.88 -25.41
N SER A 85 -0.10 0.67 -25.58
CA SER A 85 0.71 -0.53 -25.79
C SER A 85 1.28 -0.51 -27.22
N PRO A 86 2.56 -0.85 -27.45
CA PRO A 86 3.17 -0.84 -28.79
C PRO A 86 2.70 -1.99 -29.71
N GLU A 87 1.48 -2.50 -29.53
CA GLU A 87 0.93 -3.60 -30.33
C GLU A 87 0.15 -3.12 -31.57
N ASP A 88 -0.23 -1.84 -31.63
CA ASP A 88 -0.77 -1.21 -32.84
C ASP A 88 0.32 -0.36 -33.53
N GLU A 89 1.06 -0.99 -34.42
CA GLU A 89 1.39 -0.51 -35.77
C GLU A 89 2.61 -1.26 -36.30
N GLU A 90 2.47 -1.71 -37.55
CA GLU A 90 3.35 -2.45 -38.44
C GLU A 90 4.68 -1.74 -38.81
N ALA A 91 5.24 -0.93 -37.89
CA ALA A 91 6.48 -0.19 -38.08
C ALA A 91 7.46 -0.45 -36.92
N PRO A 92 8.79 -0.46 -37.17
CA PRO A 92 9.79 -0.65 -36.14
C PRO A 92 9.87 0.60 -35.25
N LYS A 93 8.93 0.74 -34.32
CA LYS A 93 8.92 1.84 -33.35
C LYS A 93 10.02 1.59 -32.32
N LYS A 94 10.98 2.51 -32.26
CA LYS A 94 12.02 2.58 -31.22
C LYS A 94 11.36 2.32 -29.86
N LYS A 95 11.83 1.32 -29.11
CA LYS A 95 11.35 1.00 -27.75
C LYS A 95 11.31 2.30 -26.93
N GLN A 96 10.14 2.92 -26.80
CA GLN A 96 9.99 4.06 -25.93
C GLN A 96 10.25 3.52 -24.52
N ARG A 97 11.26 4.10 -23.87
CA ARG A 97 11.63 3.72 -22.51
C ARG A 97 10.47 4.13 -21.61
N ILE A 98 9.62 3.15 -21.28
CA ILE A 98 8.49 3.34 -20.37
C ILE A 98 9.05 3.85 -19.04
N ARG A 99 8.64 5.06 -18.68
CA ARG A 99 9.01 5.70 -17.41
C ARG A 99 7.99 5.34 -16.33
N LYS A 100 8.40 5.46 -15.08
CA LYS A 100 7.52 5.33 -13.90
C LYS A 100 6.57 6.53 -13.79
N ALA A 101 5.42 6.29 -13.18
CA ALA A 101 4.45 7.33 -12.86
C ALA A 101 4.99 8.28 -11.80
N ASN A 102 4.68 9.56 -12.00
CA ASN A 102 5.04 10.66 -11.12
C ASN A 102 3.83 11.57 -10.87
N LYS A 103 3.97 12.56 -9.98
CA LYS A 103 2.89 13.47 -9.58
C LYS A 103 2.27 14.26 -10.75
N GLY A 104 3.05 14.54 -11.81
CA GLY A 104 2.58 15.26 -12.99
C GLY A 104 1.69 14.43 -13.92
N ASP A 105 1.64 13.11 -13.75
CA ASP A 105 0.85 12.21 -14.59
C ASP A 105 -0.62 12.13 -14.18
N GLY A 106 -1.06 12.91 -13.19
CA GLY A 106 -2.42 12.84 -12.67
C GLY A 106 -3.53 13.09 -13.70
N ILE A 107 -3.23 13.79 -14.81
CA ILE A 107 -4.18 14.01 -15.91
C ILE A 107 -4.35 12.75 -16.78
N LEU A 108 -3.31 11.91 -16.87
CA LEU A 108 -3.30 10.68 -17.69
C LEU A 108 -3.83 9.47 -16.92
N LEU A 109 -3.95 9.59 -15.60
CA LEU A 109 -4.31 8.50 -14.70
C LEU A 109 -5.75 8.65 -14.22
N PRO A 110 -6.43 7.54 -13.87
CA PRO A 110 -7.71 7.63 -13.19
C PRO A 110 -7.57 8.31 -11.83
N ALA A 111 -8.67 8.78 -11.25
CA ALA A 111 -8.64 9.43 -9.94
C ALA A 111 -8.19 8.46 -8.82
N TRP A 112 -8.50 7.18 -8.96
CA TRP A 112 -8.13 6.10 -8.06
C TRP A 112 -7.75 4.84 -8.83
N VAL A 113 -7.01 3.95 -8.17
CA VAL A 113 -6.65 2.62 -8.66
C VAL A 113 -7.00 1.58 -7.62
N THR A 114 -7.26 0.35 -8.05
CA THR A 114 -7.42 -0.79 -7.15
C THR A 114 -6.06 -1.42 -6.91
N ILE A 115 -5.69 -1.62 -5.65
CA ILE A 115 -4.54 -2.42 -5.25
C ILE A 115 -5.01 -3.77 -4.70
N GLU A 116 -4.26 -4.82 -4.98
CA GLU A 116 -4.49 -6.15 -4.43
C GLU A 116 -3.55 -6.37 -3.24
N CYS A 117 -4.14 -6.56 -2.07
CA CYS A 117 -3.42 -6.82 -0.84
C CYS A 117 -3.40 -8.34 -0.55
N SER A 118 -2.22 -8.84 -0.19
CA SER A 118 -1.99 -10.27 0.08
C SER A 118 -2.78 -10.78 1.27
N ASP A 119 -3.01 -12.09 1.32
CA ASP A 119 -3.70 -12.72 2.44
C ASP A 119 -2.96 -12.51 3.77
N LEU A 120 -3.73 -12.20 4.81
CA LEU A 120 -3.20 -12.18 6.16
C LEU A 120 -3.14 -13.62 6.68
N ILE A 121 -2.03 -13.96 7.32
CA ILE A 121 -1.82 -15.32 7.79
C ILE A 121 -2.78 -15.63 8.93
N GLY A 122 -3.56 -16.70 8.75
CA GLY A 122 -4.67 -17.05 9.65
C GLY A 122 -5.99 -16.35 9.32
N ALA A 123 -6.06 -15.57 8.24
CA ALA A 123 -7.33 -15.09 7.67
C ALA A 123 -7.73 -15.99 6.50
N SER A 124 -8.99 -16.44 6.49
CA SER A 124 -9.60 -17.12 5.32
C SER A 124 -10.10 -16.14 4.25
N GLU A 125 -9.81 -14.85 4.43
CA GLU A 125 -10.12 -13.80 3.48
C GLU A 125 -9.01 -13.82 2.42
N GLY A 126 -9.32 -14.34 1.23
CA GLY A 126 -8.42 -14.30 0.07
C GLY A 126 -8.08 -12.86 -0.36
N ASN A 127 -7.30 -12.74 -1.45
CA ASN A 127 -6.76 -11.47 -1.95
C ASN A 127 -7.79 -10.33 -1.88
N ARG A 128 -7.43 -9.24 -1.20
CA ARG A 128 -8.34 -8.13 -0.97
C ARG A 128 -8.03 -6.96 -1.90
N GLY A 129 -9.00 -6.61 -2.74
CA GLY A 129 -8.97 -5.37 -3.51
C GLY A 129 -9.28 -4.16 -2.62
N MET A 130 -8.46 -3.11 -2.69
CA MET A 130 -8.69 -1.83 -2.02
C MET A 130 -8.53 -0.69 -3.00
N LYS A 131 -9.49 0.25 -3.04
CA LYS A 131 -9.35 1.47 -3.85
C LYS A 131 -8.47 2.48 -3.11
N VAL A 132 -7.52 3.05 -3.85
CA VAL A 132 -6.59 4.06 -3.35
C VAL A 132 -6.47 5.20 -4.34
N LEU A 133 -6.36 6.45 -3.86
CA LEU A 133 -6.17 7.57 -4.78
C LEU A 133 -4.82 7.48 -5.46
N VAL A 134 -4.81 7.87 -6.74
CA VAL A 134 -3.57 8.11 -7.48
C VAL A 134 -2.80 9.27 -6.86
N GLU A 135 -3.50 10.24 -6.28
CA GLU A 135 -2.86 11.35 -5.58
C GLU A 135 -1.84 10.87 -4.53
N GLY A 136 -0.66 11.50 -4.53
CA GLY A 136 0.42 11.16 -3.61
C GLY A 136 1.36 10.08 -4.14
N ILE A 137 1.38 9.81 -5.46
CA ILE A 137 2.41 8.97 -6.12
C ILE A 137 3.81 9.31 -5.58
N ARG A 138 4.56 8.27 -5.16
CA ARG A 138 5.91 8.39 -4.57
C ARG A 138 6.04 9.27 -3.32
N THR A 139 4.94 9.61 -2.66
CA THR A 139 4.97 10.28 -1.33
C THR A 139 4.90 9.28 -0.18
N SER A 140 5.03 9.76 1.05
CA SER A 140 4.98 8.99 2.30
C SER A 140 3.56 8.82 2.88
N ALA A 141 2.54 9.23 2.13
CA ALA A 141 1.14 9.08 2.49
C ALA A 141 0.39 8.34 1.37
N ILE A 142 -0.69 7.67 1.74
CA ILE A 142 -1.61 7.02 0.83
C ILE A 142 -3.04 7.38 1.23
N TRP A 143 -3.90 7.61 0.24
CA TRP A 143 -5.33 7.79 0.46
C TRP A 143 -6.03 6.48 0.16
N VAL A 144 -6.75 5.95 1.15
CA VAL A 144 -7.43 4.65 1.07
C VAL A 144 -8.93 4.87 1.22
N GLU A 145 -9.72 4.16 0.45
CA GLU A 145 -11.17 4.19 0.55
C GLU A 145 -11.64 3.88 1.99
N LEU A 146 -12.46 4.79 2.53
CA LEU A 146 -13.00 4.75 3.89
C LEU A 146 -14.12 3.72 3.99
N LEU A 147 -13.73 2.46 4.10
CA LEU A 147 -14.62 1.35 4.43
C LEU A 147 -14.17 0.71 5.76
N PRO A 148 -15.11 0.33 6.65
CA PRO A 148 -14.78 -0.34 7.90
C PRO A 148 -13.87 -1.56 7.70
N MET A 149 -14.17 -2.36 6.67
CA MET A 149 -13.41 -3.56 6.34
C MET A 149 -11.97 -3.26 5.89
N ASN A 150 -11.75 -2.15 5.18
CA ASN A 150 -10.41 -1.73 4.75
C ASN A 150 -9.57 -1.29 5.95
N LEU A 151 -10.16 -0.53 6.87
CA LEU A 151 -9.49 -0.07 8.09
C LEU A 151 -9.17 -1.23 9.03
N ASP A 152 -10.10 -2.17 9.20
CA ASP A 152 -9.86 -3.38 9.99
C ASP A 152 -8.76 -4.25 9.39
N TYR A 153 -8.77 -4.45 8.07
CA TYR A 153 -7.72 -5.17 7.36
C TYR A 153 -6.33 -4.52 7.58
N ILE A 154 -6.21 -3.20 7.40
CA ILE A 154 -4.96 -2.46 7.65
C ILE A 154 -4.50 -2.65 9.10
N ARG A 155 -5.43 -2.56 10.06
CA ARG A 155 -5.13 -2.78 11.48
C ARG A 155 -4.58 -4.19 11.71
N ARG A 156 -5.27 -5.23 11.24
CA ARG A 156 -4.83 -6.63 11.35
C ARG A 156 -3.46 -6.83 10.69
N ALA A 157 -3.24 -6.29 9.50
CA ALA A 157 -2.00 -6.38 8.76
C ALA A 157 -0.80 -5.79 9.54
N ILE A 158 -0.99 -4.61 10.14
CA ILE A 158 0.03 -3.96 10.95
C ILE A 158 0.34 -4.77 12.21
N LEU A 159 -0.68 -5.28 12.90
CA LEU A 159 -0.50 -6.11 14.10
C LEU A 159 0.26 -7.42 13.78
N THR A 160 -0.09 -8.09 12.68
CA THR A 160 0.59 -9.32 12.24
C THR A 160 2.01 -9.06 11.77
N SER A 161 2.26 -7.99 11.02
CA SER A 161 3.60 -7.61 10.57
C SER A 161 4.53 -7.24 11.73
N GLY A 162 3.98 -6.70 12.82
CA GLY A 162 4.75 -6.36 14.01
C GLY A 162 5.22 -7.57 14.83
N ALA A 163 4.57 -8.73 14.68
CA ALA A 163 4.97 -9.97 15.34
C ALA A 163 6.16 -10.66 14.65
N ARG A 164 6.43 -10.31 13.38
CA ARG A 164 7.55 -10.85 12.62
C ARG A 164 8.69 -9.83 12.62
N GLY A 165 9.76 -10.10 13.36
CA GLY A 165 11.05 -9.50 13.06
C GLY A 165 11.31 -9.65 11.56
N ARG A 166 11.63 -8.54 10.89
CA ARG A 166 11.73 -8.44 9.42
C ARG A 166 12.48 -9.63 8.82
N HIS A 167 11.78 -10.63 8.28
CA HIS A 167 12.38 -11.63 7.39
C HIS A 167 12.30 -11.08 5.97
N TRP A 168 13.26 -10.20 5.66
CA TRP A 168 13.54 -9.79 4.29
C TRP A 168 14.11 -11.00 3.55
N LYS A 169 13.40 -11.55 2.56
CA LYS A 169 14.03 -12.42 1.58
C LYS A 169 14.71 -11.53 0.53
N PRO A 170 16.05 -11.46 0.47
CA PRO A 170 16.72 -10.77 -0.62
C PRO A 170 16.36 -11.45 -1.95
N LYS A 171 15.98 -10.62 -2.91
CA LYS A 171 15.72 -11.03 -4.29
C LYS A 171 17.08 -11.34 -4.93
N GLY A 172 17.41 -12.62 -5.07
CA GLY A 172 18.64 -13.08 -5.69
C GLY A 172 19.32 -14.20 -4.92
N GLN A 173 18.73 -15.39 -4.94
CA GLN A 173 19.53 -16.62 -4.98
C GLN A 173 19.06 -17.35 -6.23
N ALA A 174 19.94 -17.33 -7.23
CA ALA A 174 19.86 -18.24 -8.36
C ALA A 174 19.78 -19.66 -7.80
N ALA A 175 18.90 -20.48 -8.39
CA ALA A 175 19.06 -21.91 -8.31
C ALA A 175 20.41 -22.21 -8.97
N ASP A 176 21.42 -22.47 -8.14
CA ASP A 176 22.67 -23.05 -8.59
C ASP A 176 22.43 -24.56 -8.55
N ASP A 177 22.41 -25.15 -9.75
CA ASP A 177 22.37 -26.59 -9.96
C ASP A 177 23.62 -27.20 -9.31
N GLN A 178 23.43 -27.88 -8.17
CA GLN A 178 24.42 -28.82 -7.66
C GLN A 178 24.05 -30.23 -8.13
N GLU A 179 24.55 -30.51 -9.33
CA GLU A 179 24.97 -31.84 -9.76
C GLU A 179 25.83 -32.45 -8.64
N SER A 180 25.31 -33.48 -7.98
CA SER A 180 26.08 -34.35 -7.10
C SER A 180 25.90 -35.77 -7.59
N SER A 181 26.93 -36.21 -8.29
CA SER A 181 27.23 -37.58 -8.65
C SER A 181 27.15 -38.50 -7.42
N GLU A 182 26.18 -39.40 -7.41
CA GLU A 182 26.24 -40.59 -6.56
C GLU A 182 27.26 -41.56 -7.15
N ILE A 183 28.42 -41.59 -6.49
CA ILE A 183 29.43 -42.64 -6.59
C ILE A 183 28.83 -43.89 -5.94
N LEU A 184 28.55 -44.92 -6.74
CA LEU A 184 28.23 -46.27 -6.25
C LEU A 184 29.50 -46.93 -5.71
N PRO A 185 29.50 -47.50 -4.50
CA PRO A 185 30.56 -48.41 -4.07
C PRO A 185 30.32 -49.81 -4.64
N GLU A 186 31.41 -50.41 -5.16
CA GLU A 186 31.51 -51.82 -5.53
C GLU A 186 31.16 -52.73 -4.34
N ALA A 187 30.45 -53.83 -4.64
CA ALA A 187 30.37 -55.04 -3.85
C ALA A 187 30.46 -56.24 -4.79
#